data_AF-A0A9W9CU39-F1
#
_entry.id   AF-A0A9W9CU39-F1
#
_cell.length_a   1.000
_cell.length_b   1.000
_cell.length_c   1.000
_cell.angle_alpha   90.00
_cell.angle_beta   90.00
_cell.angle_gamma   90.00
#
_symmetry.space_group_name_H-M   'P 1'
#
loop_
_entity.id
_entity.type
_entity.pdbx_description
1 polymer ?
#
loop_
_entity_poly.entity_id
_entity_poly.type
_entity_poly.pdbx_seq_one_letter_code
_entity_poly.pdbx_strand_id
1 'polypeptide(L)'
;MQYTITLAMLAGLTGVLAAGNNVQTFTGDLGGAAPPVIEDDTSDRPFSVNGATFLNKGAALQRSCAVQHNACAAVANGGSADVAVSDCDAQEDDCNAAAGAAKKRAALDFGDCANPAIEFAPQADRGNADAFAAVDQTDFNHGSANNINVISGFICSQLASSCNAAQDAVDACDDAQAAANGLSGQDAADAFNDALGVSA
;
A
#
# COMPACT_ATOMS: atom_id res chain seq x y z
N MET A 1 -11.66 -42.34 -45.60
CA MET A 1 -11.13 -40.98 -45.42
C MET A 1 -10.86 -40.79 -43.93
N GLN A 2 -9.58 -40.81 -43.55
CA GLN A 2 -9.10 -40.58 -42.19
C GLN A 2 -9.20 -39.08 -41.89
N TYR A 3 -9.77 -38.71 -40.73
CA TYR A 3 -9.56 -37.42 -40.10
C TYR A 3 -8.80 -37.67 -38.80
N THR A 4 -7.56 -37.18 -38.77
CA THR A 4 -6.66 -37.19 -37.61
C THR A 4 -7.16 -36.21 -36.56
N ILE A 5 -7.35 -36.72 -35.34
CA ILE A 5 -7.59 -35.94 -34.13
C ILE A 5 -6.25 -35.37 -33.67
N THR A 6 -6.12 -34.06 -33.68
CA THR A 6 -4.94 -33.35 -33.14
C THR A 6 -4.97 -33.46 -31.62
N LEU A 7 -3.92 -34.05 -31.06
CA LEU A 7 -3.66 -34.18 -29.64
C LEU A 7 -3.41 -32.79 -29.04
N ALA A 8 -4.30 -32.30 -28.17
CA ALA A 8 -4.01 -31.13 -27.35
C ALA A 8 -2.98 -31.54 -26.28
N MET A 9 -1.77 -30.97 -26.36
CA MET A 9 -0.79 -31.10 -25.28
C MET A 9 -1.31 -30.34 -24.07
N LEU A 10 -1.69 -31.05 -23.01
CA LEU A 10 -1.74 -30.48 -21.67
C LEU A 10 -0.30 -30.21 -21.24
N ALA A 11 0.14 -28.95 -21.37
CA ALA A 11 1.30 -28.48 -20.65
C ALA A 11 0.95 -28.51 -19.15
N GLY A 12 1.52 -29.49 -18.45
CA GLY A 12 1.36 -29.62 -17.01
C GLY A 12 1.92 -28.39 -16.31
N LEU A 13 1.08 -27.69 -15.56
CA LEU A 13 1.56 -26.93 -14.40
C LEU A 13 2.01 -27.95 -13.36
N THR A 14 3.29 -28.31 -13.38
CA THR A 14 3.94 -28.84 -12.19
C THR A 14 4.17 -27.67 -11.24
N GLY A 15 3.09 -27.24 -10.58
CA GLY A 15 3.23 -26.46 -9.36
C GLY A 15 3.92 -27.36 -8.34
N VAL A 16 5.17 -27.04 -8.02
CA VAL A 16 5.81 -27.56 -6.81
C VAL A 16 4.89 -27.15 -5.67
N LEU A 17 4.20 -28.11 -5.05
CA LEU A 17 3.52 -27.92 -3.77
C LEU A 17 4.62 -27.64 -2.76
N ALA A 18 5.01 -26.37 -2.61
CA ALA A 18 5.83 -25.93 -1.50
C ALA A 18 5.04 -26.20 -0.21
N ALA A 19 5.69 -26.83 0.77
CA ALA A 19 5.08 -27.34 2.00
C ALA A 19 4.79 -26.23 3.03
N GLY A 20 4.11 -25.17 2.61
CA GLY A 20 3.78 -24.02 3.47
C GLY A 20 2.40 -23.46 3.17
N ASN A 21 1.88 -22.66 4.10
CA ASN A 21 0.55 -22.05 3.95
C ASN A 21 0.63 -20.85 2.99
N ASN A 22 -0.28 -20.79 2.03
CA ASN A 22 -0.40 -19.58 1.20
C ASN A 22 -1.06 -18.47 2.01
N VAL A 23 -0.37 -17.33 2.15
CA VAL A 23 -0.87 -16.15 2.86
C VAL A 23 -1.33 -15.02 1.94
N GLN A 24 -1.27 -15.20 0.62
CA GLN A 24 -1.89 -14.29 -0.35
C GLN A 24 -3.40 -14.52 -0.37
N THR A 25 -4.16 -13.50 0.04
CA THR A 25 -5.62 -13.53 0.15
C THR A 25 -6.33 -12.81 -0.99
N PHE A 26 -5.62 -12.01 -1.80
CA PHE A 26 -6.20 -11.34 -2.95
C PHE A 26 -6.60 -12.36 -4.03
N THR A 27 -7.84 -12.25 -4.54
CA THR A 27 -8.43 -13.21 -5.48
C THR A 27 -8.72 -12.64 -6.86
N GLY A 28 -8.44 -11.37 -7.11
CA GLY A 28 -8.55 -10.79 -8.46
C GLY A 28 -7.64 -11.56 -9.44
N ASP A 29 -8.09 -11.70 -10.68
CA ASP A 29 -7.45 -12.58 -11.66
C ASP A 29 -7.41 -11.99 -13.09
N LEU A 30 -7.56 -10.67 -13.24
CA LEU A 30 -7.38 -9.98 -14.50
C LEU A 30 -5.97 -10.23 -15.03
N GLY A 31 -5.87 -10.90 -16.17
CA GLY A 31 -4.59 -11.32 -16.74
C GLY A 31 -3.84 -12.42 -15.96
N GLY A 32 -4.47 -13.00 -14.94
CA GLY A 32 -3.96 -14.09 -14.12
C GLY A 32 -4.07 -13.84 -12.61
N ALA A 33 -4.13 -14.92 -11.83
CA ALA A 33 -4.12 -14.84 -10.37
C ALA A 33 -2.74 -14.42 -9.83
N ALA A 34 -2.72 -13.74 -8.68
CA ALA A 34 -1.49 -13.44 -7.98
C ALA A 34 -0.78 -14.73 -7.55
N PRO A 35 0.55 -14.85 -7.73
CA PRO A 35 1.29 -16.02 -7.28
C PRO A 35 1.15 -16.21 -5.76
N PRO A 36 1.12 -17.46 -5.27
CA PRO A 36 1.02 -17.70 -3.84
C PRO A 36 2.24 -17.15 -3.10
N VAL A 37 2.00 -16.62 -1.90
CA VAL A 37 3.05 -16.31 -0.93
C VAL A 37 3.08 -17.44 0.07
N ILE A 38 4.10 -18.30 -0.02
CA ILE A 38 4.22 -19.48 0.83
C ILE A 38 4.96 -19.09 2.10
N GLU A 39 4.32 -19.29 3.25
CA GLU A 39 4.90 -19.16 4.59
C GLU A 39 5.44 -20.51 5.07
N ASP A 40 6.72 -20.52 5.44
CA ASP A 40 7.47 -21.60 6.09
C ASP A 40 8.08 -21.07 7.38
N ASP A 41 7.46 -21.41 8.50
CA ASP A 41 7.85 -20.94 9.84
C ASP A 41 9.17 -21.53 10.35
N THR A 42 9.74 -22.49 9.62
CA THR A 42 11.03 -23.12 9.95
C THR A 42 12.23 -22.43 9.28
N SER A 43 11.97 -21.48 8.38
CA SER A 43 12.99 -20.77 7.59
C SER A 43 13.35 -19.42 8.18
N ASP A 44 14.65 -19.06 8.16
CA ASP A 44 15.12 -17.71 8.51
C ASP A 44 14.56 -16.63 7.57
N ARG A 45 14.08 -17.02 6.38
CA ARG A 45 13.36 -16.16 5.41
C ARG A 45 12.01 -16.80 5.12
N PRO A 46 11.02 -16.64 6.02
CA PRO A 46 9.86 -17.50 6.09
C PRO A 46 8.88 -17.33 4.93
N PHE A 47 8.96 -16.26 4.14
CA PHE A 47 8.02 -16.02 3.04
C PHE A 47 8.68 -16.26 1.70
N SER A 48 7.98 -16.88 0.75
CA SER A 48 8.49 -17.06 -0.61
C SER A 48 7.46 -16.85 -1.70
N VAL A 49 7.91 -16.30 -2.84
CA VAL A 49 7.11 -16.03 -4.04
C VAL A 49 7.92 -16.43 -5.26
N ASN A 50 7.45 -17.39 -6.05
CA ASN A 50 8.15 -17.90 -7.25
C ASN A 50 9.64 -18.22 -6.99
N GLY A 51 9.96 -18.78 -5.83
CA GLY A 51 11.32 -19.15 -5.42
C GLY A 51 12.18 -18.01 -4.85
N ALA A 52 11.74 -16.75 -4.90
CA ALA A 52 12.36 -15.66 -4.15
C ALA A 52 11.90 -15.71 -2.69
N THR A 53 12.81 -15.54 -1.73
CA THR A 53 12.50 -15.58 -0.29
C THR A 53 12.52 -14.18 0.34
N PHE A 54 11.79 -13.97 1.43
CA PHE A 54 11.61 -12.67 2.09
C PHE A 54 11.56 -12.86 3.61
N LEU A 55 12.06 -11.85 4.33
CA LEU A 55 11.97 -11.79 5.78
C LEU A 55 10.60 -11.27 6.25
N ASN A 56 9.98 -10.40 5.46
CA ASN A 56 8.75 -9.68 5.82
C ASN A 56 7.58 -10.14 4.93
N LYS A 57 6.44 -10.45 5.56
CA LYS A 57 5.21 -10.89 4.88
C LYS A 57 4.69 -9.86 3.88
N GLY A 58 4.64 -8.59 4.27
CA GLY A 58 4.18 -7.49 3.41
C GLY A 58 5.03 -7.34 2.15
N ALA A 59 6.36 -7.43 2.28
CA ALA A 59 7.27 -7.40 1.13
C ALA A 59 7.03 -8.59 0.16
N ALA A 60 6.75 -9.78 0.70
CA ALA A 60 6.42 -10.93 -0.12
C ALA A 60 5.05 -10.75 -0.83
N LEU A 61 4.05 -10.22 -0.13
CA LEU A 61 2.73 -9.93 -0.72
C LEU A 61 2.83 -8.85 -1.81
N GLN A 62 3.56 -7.76 -1.59
CA GLN A 62 3.84 -6.75 -2.62
C GLN A 62 4.53 -7.38 -3.84
N ARG A 63 5.49 -8.29 -3.63
CA ARG A 63 6.12 -9.02 -4.74
C ARG A 63 5.09 -9.87 -5.50
N SER A 64 4.19 -10.55 -4.81
CA SER A 64 3.11 -11.33 -5.42
C SER A 64 2.20 -10.45 -6.30
N CYS A 65 1.76 -9.29 -5.78
CA CYS A 65 0.96 -8.33 -6.53
C CYS A 65 1.71 -7.78 -7.76
N ALA A 66 2.98 -7.40 -7.61
CA ALA A 66 3.77 -6.90 -8.73
C ALA A 66 4.01 -7.97 -9.83
N VAL A 67 4.14 -9.24 -9.45
CA VAL A 67 4.25 -10.34 -10.44
C VAL A 67 2.92 -10.52 -11.19
N GLN A 68 1.79 -10.41 -10.50
CA GLN A 68 0.47 -10.43 -11.13
C GLN A 68 0.31 -9.29 -12.14
N HIS A 69 0.66 -8.08 -11.74
CA HIS A 69 0.60 -6.89 -12.61
C HIS A 69 1.38 -7.12 -13.90
N ASN A 70 2.63 -7.59 -13.80
CA ASN A 70 3.45 -7.86 -14.98
C ASN A 70 2.84 -8.92 -15.90
N ALA A 71 2.17 -9.94 -15.35
CA ALA A 71 1.45 -10.93 -16.14
C ALA A 71 0.25 -10.30 -16.86
N CYS A 72 -0.53 -9.47 -16.15
CA CYS A 72 -1.65 -8.74 -16.72
C CYS A 72 -1.21 -7.77 -17.82
N ALA A 73 -0.17 -6.98 -17.57
CA ALA A 73 0.39 -6.06 -18.54
C ALA A 73 0.93 -6.78 -19.78
N ALA A 74 1.47 -8.00 -19.64
CA ALA A 74 1.87 -8.82 -20.78
C ALA A 74 0.67 -9.24 -21.64
N VAL A 75 -0.49 -9.53 -21.03
CA VAL A 75 -1.74 -9.82 -21.75
C VAL A 75 -2.26 -8.58 -22.48
N ALA A 76 -2.30 -7.43 -21.80
CA ALA A 76 -2.71 -6.16 -22.39
C ALA A 76 -1.83 -5.77 -23.59
N ASN A 77 -0.51 -5.82 -23.42
CA ASN A 77 0.46 -5.51 -24.48
C ASN A 77 0.52 -6.58 -25.58
N GLY A 78 0.02 -7.79 -25.31
CA GLY A 78 -0.08 -8.89 -26.28
C GLY A 78 -1.18 -8.71 -27.34
N GLY A 79 -1.95 -7.63 -27.27
CA GLY A 79 -3.00 -7.30 -28.25
C GLY A 79 -4.41 -7.76 -27.84
N SER A 80 -4.63 -8.10 -26.57
CA SER A 80 -5.98 -8.30 -26.04
C SER A 80 -6.72 -6.97 -25.99
N ALA A 81 -7.88 -6.88 -26.65
CA ALA A 81 -8.72 -5.67 -26.62
C ALA A 81 -9.49 -5.51 -25.29
N ASP A 82 -9.56 -6.57 -24.49
CA ASP A 82 -10.40 -6.65 -23.30
C ASP A 82 -9.65 -6.34 -21.99
N VAL A 83 -8.34 -6.06 -22.06
CA VAL A 83 -7.51 -5.77 -20.87
C VAL A 83 -6.67 -4.54 -21.16
N ALA A 84 -6.94 -3.42 -20.49
CA ALA A 84 -6.07 -2.25 -20.53
C ALA A 84 -4.99 -2.34 -19.45
N VAL A 85 -3.82 -1.72 -19.69
CA VAL A 85 -2.76 -1.63 -18.67
C VAL A 85 -3.27 -0.90 -17.42
N SER A 86 -4.14 0.10 -17.58
CA SER A 86 -4.79 0.80 -16.45
C SER A 86 -5.65 -0.11 -15.58
N ASP A 87 -6.26 -1.15 -16.15
CA ASP A 87 -7.04 -2.13 -15.38
C ASP A 87 -6.09 -3.04 -14.58
N CYS A 88 -4.91 -3.34 -15.13
CA CYS A 88 -3.85 -4.05 -14.41
C CYS A 88 -3.31 -3.21 -13.24
N ASP A 89 -3.12 -1.90 -13.44
CA ASP A 89 -2.71 -0.97 -12.39
C ASP A 89 -3.74 -0.94 -11.24
N ALA A 90 -5.02 -0.81 -11.58
CA ALA A 90 -6.12 -0.84 -10.60
C ALA A 90 -6.16 -2.18 -9.83
N GLN A 91 -5.96 -3.31 -10.50
CA GLN A 91 -5.87 -4.60 -9.83
C GLN A 91 -4.65 -4.68 -8.89
N GLU A 92 -3.51 -4.10 -9.27
CA GLU A 92 -2.33 -4.05 -8.40
C GLU A 92 -2.59 -3.20 -7.15
N ASP A 93 -3.32 -2.09 -7.27
CA ASP A 93 -3.75 -1.27 -6.13
C ASP A 93 -4.62 -2.08 -5.16
N ASP A 94 -5.65 -2.76 -5.68
CA ASP A 94 -6.53 -3.61 -4.88
C ASP A 94 -5.76 -4.75 -4.20
N CYS A 95 -4.81 -5.37 -4.91
CA CYS A 95 -3.96 -6.43 -4.36
C CYS A 95 -3.06 -5.91 -3.22
N ASN A 96 -2.43 -4.75 -3.39
CA ASN A 96 -1.58 -4.15 -2.37
C ASN A 96 -2.39 -3.67 -1.15
N ALA A 97 -3.61 -3.17 -1.36
CA ALA A 97 -4.54 -2.84 -0.29
C ALA A 97 -4.92 -4.09 0.52
N ALA A 98 -5.27 -5.20 -0.16
CA ALA A 98 -5.57 -6.48 0.48
C ALA A 98 -4.37 -7.08 1.23
N ALA A 99 -3.15 -6.78 0.79
CA ALA A 99 -1.91 -7.20 1.44
C ALA A 99 -1.60 -6.46 2.75
N GLY A 100 -2.33 -5.38 3.08
CA GLY A 100 -1.98 -4.49 4.20
C GLY A 100 -0.59 -3.89 4.04
N ALA A 101 -0.06 -3.87 2.82
CA ALA A 101 1.30 -3.48 2.53
C ALA A 101 1.25 -2.10 1.90
N ALA A 102 1.33 -1.05 2.73
CA ALA A 102 1.46 0.32 2.26
C ALA A 102 2.54 0.36 1.17
N LYS A 103 2.18 0.75 -0.05
CA LYS A 103 3.16 0.94 -1.11
C LYS A 103 4.20 1.91 -0.54
N LYS A 104 5.49 1.55 -0.56
CA LYS A 104 6.54 2.54 -0.31
C LYS A 104 6.46 3.54 -1.45
N ARG A 105 5.71 4.62 -1.25
CA ARG A 105 5.65 5.73 -2.19
C ARG A 105 7.07 6.27 -2.34
N ALA A 106 7.39 6.80 -3.52
CA ALA A 106 8.52 7.72 -3.61
C ALA A 106 8.33 8.80 -2.54
N ALA A 107 9.43 9.36 -2.02
CA ALA A 107 9.31 10.46 -1.06
C ALA A 107 8.40 11.54 -1.66
N LEU A 108 7.27 11.80 -0.99
CA LEU A 108 6.30 12.78 -1.43
C LEU A 108 6.95 14.17 -1.38
N ASP A 109 6.64 15.00 -2.37
CA ASP A 109 7.09 16.39 -2.40
C ASP A 109 6.08 17.28 -1.66
N PHE A 110 6.38 17.60 -0.41
CA PHE A 110 5.58 18.49 0.42
C PHE A 110 5.79 19.98 0.10
N GLY A 111 6.56 20.30 -0.94
CA GLY A 111 6.83 21.65 -1.41
C GLY A 111 7.76 22.42 -0.47
N ASP A 112 7.35 23.63 -0.11
CA ASP A 112 8.10 24.55 0.75
C ASP A 112 8.05 24.17 2.24
N CYS A 113 7.14 23.28 2.63
CA CYS A 113 7.00 22.82 4.01
C CYS A 113 7.80 21.55 4.27
N ALA A 114 8.17 21.34 5.53
CA ALA A 114 8.84 20.13 5.99
C ALA A 114 7.84 18.98 6.27
N ASN A 115 8.26 18.06 7.13
CA ASN A 115 7.55 16.82 7.42
C ASN A 115 6.17 17.07 8.06
N PRO A 116 5.06 16.64 7.42
CA PRO A 116 3.69 16.80 7.92
C PRO A 116 3.28 15.78 9.00
N ALA A 117 4.22 15.09 9.65
CA ALA A 117 3.90 14.06 10.62
C ALA A 117 3.07 14.58 11.81
N ILE A 118 2.18 13.72 12.30
CA ILE A 118 1.33 13.94 13.48
C ILE A 118 1.85 13.11 14.65
N GLU A 119 1.94 13.71 15.83
CA GLU A 119 2.14 13.00 17.09
C GLU A 119 0.84 12.86 17.88
N PHE A 120 0.73 11.81 18.70
CA PHE A 120 -0.29 11.69 19.75
C PHE A 120 0.43 11.57 21.10
N ALA A 121 0.58 12.70 21.77
CA ALA A 121 1.41 12.82 22.98
C ALA A 121 0.82 13.85 23.96
N PRO A 122 1.32 13.95 25.20
CA PRO A 122 0.87 14.97 26.15
C PRO A 122 1.09 16.39 25.61
N GLN A 123 0.02 17.18 25.51
CA GLN A 123 0.08 18.54 24.97
C GLN A 123 -0.09 19.61 26.06
N ALA A 124 0.79 20.61 26.05
CA ALA A 124 0.82 21.66 27.07
C ALA A 124 -0.44 22.53 27.07
N ASP A 125 -1.01 22.80 25.89
CA ASP A 125 -2.25 23.56 25.71
C ASP A 125 -3.51 22.82 26.22
N ARG A 126 -3.35 21.55 26.60
CA ARG A 126 -4.41 20.70 27.19
C ARG A 126 -4.11 20.21 28.60
N GLY A 127 -3.21 20.87 29.31
CA GLY A 127 -2.85 20.46 30.67
C GLY A 127 -2.15 19.11 30.71
N ASN A 128 -1.34 18.80 29.69
CA ASN A 128 -0.59 17.55 29.50
C ASN A 128 -1.47 16.30 29.34
N ALA A 129 -2.69 16.46 28.84
CA ALA A 129 -3.47 15.33 28.32
C ALA A 129 -2.97 14.97 26.91
N ASP A 130 -3.05 13.68 26.55
CA ASP A 130 -2.71 13.23 25.21
C ASP A 130 -3.66 13.84 24.18
N ALA A 131 -3.08 14.40 23.12
CA ALA A 131 -3.81 14.98 22.00
C ALA A 131 -2.96 14.93 20.73
N PHE A 132 -3.62 15.10 19.58
CA PHE A 132 -2.98 15.16 18.28
C PHE A 132 -2.35 16.54 18.06
N ALA A 133 -1.13 16.58 17.55
CA ALA A 133 -0.49 17.81 17.10
C ALA A 133 0.43 17.50 15.90
N ALA A 134 0.70 18.50 15.06
CA ALA A 134 1.78 18.38 14.09
C ALA A 134 3.12 18.36 14.83
N VAL A 135 4.07 17.53 14.39
CA VAL A 135 5.42 17.53 14.95
C VAL A 135 6.16 18.81 14.57
N ASP A 136 6.03 19.24 13.31
CA ASP A 136 6.59 20.52 12.88
C ASP A 136 5.63 21.69 13.12
N GLN A 137 5.86 22.38 14.23
CA GLN A 137 5.14 23.57 14.63
C GLN A 137 5.59 24.85 13.92
N THR A 138 6.56 24.76 12.99
CA THR A 138 6.99 25.89 12.15
C THR A 138 6.04 26.04 10.97
N ASP A 139 5.88 24.96 10.21
CA ASP A 139 5.12 24.96 8.97
C ASP A 139 3.65 24.60 9.19
N PHE A 140 3.38 23.82 10.25
CA PHE A 140 2.04 23.33 10.61
C PHE A 140 1.63 23.80 12.01
N ASN A 141 1.86 25.08 12.34
CA ASN A 141 1.45 25.66 13.61
C ASN A 141 -0.08 25.70 13.74
N HIS A 142 -0.61 24.76 14.52
CA HIS A 142 -1.99 24.71 14.93
C HIS A 142 -2.04 24.19 16.37
N GLY A 143 -2.99 24.69 17.17
CA GLY A 143 -3.21 24.14 18.52
C GLY A 143 -3.49 22.63 18.45
N SER A 144 -3.22 21.88 19.50
CA SER A 144 -3.46 20.44 19.46
C SER A 144 -4.96 20.15 19.28
N ALA A 145 -5.37 18.93 18.97
CA ALA A 145 -6.79 18.53 18.95
C ALA A 145 -7.02 17.13 19.54
N ASN A 146 -8.22 16.90 20.10
CA ASN A 146 -8.62 15.56 20.56
C ASN A 146 -9.11 14.67 19.39
N ASN A 147 -9.38 15.27 18.23
CA ASN A 147 -9.87 14.57 17.05
C ASN A 147 -8.83 14.71 15.93
N ILE A 148 -8.34 13.59 15.43
CA ILE A 148 -7.33 13.51 14.37
C ILE A 148 -7.72 14.31 13.13
N ASN A 149 -9.01 14.32 12.77
CA ASN A 149 -9.51 14.99 11.57
C ASN A 149 -9.29 16.52 11.61
N VAL A 150 -9.15 17.11 12.79
CA VAL A 150 -8.86 18.54 12.94
C VAL A 150 -7.41 18.84 12.54
N ILE A 151 -6.46 18.03 13.02
CA ILE A 151 -5.03 18.23 12.73
C ILE A 151 -4.71 17.78 11.31
N SER A 152 -5.17 16.59 10.92
CA SER A 152 -4.92 16.07 9.57
C SER A 152 -5.54 16.97 8.48
N GLY A 153 -6.73 17.52 8.72
CA GLY A 153 -7.37 18.44 7.78
C GLY A 153 -6.65 19.77 7.64
N PHE A 154 -6.13 20.31 8.74
CA PHE A 154 -5.29 21.49 8.70
C PHE A 154 -4.00 21.23 7.92
N ILE A 155 -3.31 20.12 8.20
CA ILE A 155 -2.07 19.74 7.52
C ILE A 155 -2.29 19.58 6.01
N CYS A 156 -3.30 18.81 5.59
CA CYS A 156 -3.56 18.60 4.16
C CYS A 156 -3.96 19.91 3.45
N SER A 157 -4.75 20.77 4.12
CA SER A 157 -5.06 22.10 3.58
C SER A 157 -3.82 22.99 3.47
N GLN A 158 -2.87 22.88 4.39
CA GLN A 158 -1.64 23.66 4.38
C GLN A 158 -0.70 23.17 3.26
N LEU A 159 -0.58 21.85 3.09
CA LEU A 159 0.16 21.22 1.98
C LEU A 159 -0.35 21.71 0.62
N ALA A 160 -1.67 21.71 0.42
CA ALA A 160 -2.30 22.15 -0.83
C ALA A 160 -2.21 23.66 -1.10
N SER A 161 -1.88 24.47 -0.09
CA SER A 161 -1.88 25.93 -0.20
C SER A 161 -0.51 26.52 0.08
N SER A 162 -0.24 26.89 1.33
CA SER A 162 0.97 27.61 1.74
C SER A 162 2.26 26.86 1.41
N CYS A 163 2.22 25.53 1.42
CA CYS A 163 3.39 24.70 1.13
C CYS A 163 3.62 24.49 -0.37
N ASN A 164 2.62 24.74 -1.23
CA ASN A 164 2.70 24.41 -2.66
C ASN A 164 3.16 22.96 -2.93
N ALA A 165 2.68 22.00 -2.13
CA ALA A 165 3.03 20.60 -2.28
C ALA A 165 2.60 20.08 -3.66
N ALA A 166 3.30 19.06 -4.16
CA ALA A 166 2.91 18.40 -5.38
C ALA A 166 1.54 17.73 -5.23
N GLN A 167 0.78 17.63 -6.33
CA GLN A 167 -0.61 17.14 -6.27
C GLN A 167 -0.70 15.70 -5.76
N ASP A 168 0.29 14.86 -6.05
CA ASP A 168 0.38 13.50 -5.53
C ASP A 168 0.59 13.46 -4.01
N ALA A 169 1.28 14.45 -3.43
CA ALA A 169 1.39 14.61 -1.98
C ALA A 169 0.08 15.08 -1.34
N VAL A 170 -0.66 15.95 -2.02
CA VAL A 170 -2.00 16.39 -1.58
C VAL A 170 -2.99 15.23 -1.60
N ASP A 171 -3.05 14.48 -2.70
CA ASP A 171 -3.93 13.31 -2.84
C ASP A 171 -3.57 12.23 -1.80
N ALA A 172 -2.27 11.99 -1.57
CA ALA A 172 -1.82 11.07 -0.52
C ALA A 172 -2.19 11.55 0.90
N CYS A 173 -2.26 12.86 1.13
CA CYS A 173 -2.71 13.41 2.41
C CYS A 173 -4.21 13.18 2.60
N ASP A 174 -5.03 13.36 1.57
CA ASP A 174 -6.46 13.05 1.61
C ASP A 174 -6.71 11.56 1.91
N ASP A 175 -5.95 10.66 1.27
CA ASP A 175 -5.95 9.23 1.58
C ASP A 175 -5.54 8.96 3.03
N ALA A 176 -4.52 9.65 3.53
CA ALA A 176 -4.07 9.53 4.91
C ALA A 176 -5.13 10.00 5.92
N GLN A 177 -5.87 11.07 5.61
CA GLN A 177 -7.02 11.48 6.41
C GLN A 177 -8.09 10.39 6.46
N ALA A 178 -8.41 9.80 5.29
CA ALA A 178 -9.39 8.73 5.20
C ALA A 178 -8.95 7.49 6.00
N ALA A 179 -7.66 7.13 5.94
CA ALA A 179 -7.09 6.02 6.67
C ALA A 179 -7.14 6.22 8.20
N ALA A 180 -6.90 7.44 8.67
CA ALA A 180 -6.94 7.77 10.09
C ALA A 180 -8.38 7.97 10.64
N ASN A 181 -9.34 8.24 9.77
CA ASN A 181 -10.71 8.54 10.17
C ASN A 181 -11.36 7.36 10.90
N GLY A 182 -11.93 7.63 12.08
CA GLY A 182 -12.57 6.62 12.93
C GLY A 182 -11.60 5.83 13.82
N LEU A 183 -10.29 6.02 13.67
CA LEU A 183 -9.28 5.53 14.62
C LEU A 183 -9.16 6.48 15.81
N SER A 184 -8.40 6.09 16.82
CA SER A 184 -8.20 6.89 18.05
C SER A 184 -6.79 6.73 18.59
N GLY A 185 -6.33 7.75 19.31
CA GLY A 185 -5.02 7.74 19.94
C GLY A 185 -3.88 7.55 18.94
N GLN A 186 -2.82 6.87 19.40
CA GLN A 186 -1.61 6.62 18.61
C GLN A 186 -1.93 5.94 17.27
N ASP A 187 -2.85 4.97 17.24
CA ASP A 187 -3.23 4.25 16.01
C ASP A 187 -3.70 5.18 14.89
N ALA A 188 -4.38 6.29 15.23
CA ALA A 188 -4.83 7.27 14.25
C ALA A 188 -3.66 8.12 13.70
N ALA A 189 -2.71 8.48 14.55
CA ALA A 189 -1.50 9.21 14.14
C ALA A 189 -0.61 8.32 13.27
N ASP A 190 -0.42 7.05 13.66
CA ASP A 190 0.36 6.08 12.91
C ASP A 190 -0.27 5.82 11.53
N ALA A 191 -1.59 5.60 11.45
CA ALA A 191 -2.27 5.40 10.17
C ALA A 191 -2.10 6.59 9.21
N PHE A 192 -2.15 7.82 9.72
CA PHE A 192 -1.90 9.02 8.91
C PHE A 192 -0.44 9.09 8.43
N ASN A 193 0.50 8.93 9.35
CA ASN A 193 1.94 9.03 9.07
C ASN A 193 2.41 7.93 8.11
N ASP A 194 1.96 6.69 8.32
CA ASP A 194 2.28 5.55 7.47
C ASP A 194 1.74 5.72 6.05
N ALA A 195 0.54 6.28 5.89
CA ALA A 195 -0.05 6.56 4.59
C ALA A 195 0.75 7.59 3.77
N LEU A 196 1.39 8.55 4.45
CA LEU A 196 2.29 9.55 3.86
C LEU A 196 3.75 9.08 3.77
N GLY A 197 4.11 7.98 4.43
CA GLY A 197 5.48 7.49 4.51
C GLY A 197 6.40 8.39 5.35
N VAL A 198 5.85 9.04 6.38
CA VAL A 198 6.57 9.93 7.29
C VAL A 198 6.60 9.35 8.71
N SER A 199 7.44 9.91 9.58
CA SER A 199 7.51 9.52 10.99
C SER A 199 7.44 10.75 11.88
N ALA A 200 6.76 10.61 13.03
CA ALA A 200 6.73 11.60 14.10
C ALA A 200 8.08 11.70 14.84
#